data_AF-A0A931SR25-F1
#
_entry.id   AF-A0A931SR25-F1
#
_cell.length_a   1.000
_cell.length_b   1.000
_cell.length_c   1.000
_cell.angle_alpha   90.00
_cell.angle_beta   90.00
_cell.angle_gamma   90.00
#
_symmetry.space_group_name_H-M   'P 1'
#
loop_
_entity.id
_entity.type
_entity.pdbx_description
1 polymer ?
#
loop_
_entity_poly.entity_id
_entity_poly.type
_entity_poly.pdbx_seq_one_letter_code
_entity_poly.pdbx_strand_id
1 'polypeptide(L)'
;MANVKSAIRQIRKDAGKRVQNQAVLSELKTLERKLTALTPKDRTEAESLVRTLASHWDRAVSAKIVPKRRADRKKSRTALFLSKLSSSH
;
A
#
# COMPACT_ATOMS: atom_id res chain seq x y z
N MET A 1 -29.92 -10.35 6.54
CA MET A 1 -29.82 -11.71 5.97
C MET A 1 -30.06 -11.60 4.47
N ALA A 2 -29.29 -12.31 3.63
CA ALA A 2 -29.53 -12.29 2.18
C ALA A 2 -30.65 -13.29 1.83
N ASN A 3 -31.81 -12.78 1.42
CA ASN A 3 -32.98 -13.62 1.17
C ASN A 3 -33.02 -14.19 -0.26
N VAL A 4 -32.19 -13.69 -1.17
CA VAL A 4 -32.13 -14.13 -2.57
C VAL A 4 -30.84 -14.92 -2.82
N LYS A 5 -30.94 -16.02 -3.57
CA LYS A 5 -29.79 -16.90 -3.92
C LYS A 5 -28.62 -16.11 -4.54
N SER A 6 -28.91 -15.12 -5.38
CA SER A 6 -27.90 -14.25 -6.00
C SER A 6 -27.14 -13.41 -4.97
N ALA A 7 -27.82 -12.91 -3.93
CA ALA A 7 -27.22 -12.12 -2.86
C ALA A 7 -26.33 -13.00 -1.95
N ILE A 8 -26.76 -14.23 -1.62
CA ILE A 8 -25.93 -15.19 -0.86
C ILE A 8 -24.62 -15.48 -1.62
N ARG A 9 -24.72 -15.68 -2.94
CA ARG A 9 -23.55 -15.88 -3.80
C ARG A 9 -22.63 -14.65 -3.79
N GLN A 10 -23.19 -13.45 -3.83
CA GLN A 10 -22.42 -12.21 -3.81
C GLN A 10 -21.64 -12.07 -2.49
N ILE A 11 -22.28 -12.34 -1.35
CA ILE A 11 -21.61 -12.34 -0.03
C ILE A 11 -20.41 -13.28 0.00
N ARG A 12 -20.53 -14.51 -0.53
CA ARG A 12 -19.42 -15.47 -0.59
C ARG A 12 -18.26 -14.95 -1.44
N LYS A 13 -18.55 -14.35 -2.60
CA LYS A 13 -17.54 -13.75 -3.48
C LYS A 13 -16.85 -12.56 -2.80
N ASP A 14 -17.61 -11.72 -2.12
CA ASP A 14 -17.10 -10.54 -1.44
C ASP A 14 -16.22 -10.91 -0.24
N ALA A 15 -16.56 -11.98 0.49
CA ALA A 15 -15.72 -12.52 1.56
C ALA A 15 -14.33 -12.93 1.05
N GLY A 16 -14.26 -13.67 -0.08
CA GLY A 16 -12.97 -14.05 -0.69
C GLY A 16 -12.13 -12.84 -1.12
N LYS A 17 -12.76 -11.87 -1.79
CA LYS A 17 -12.10 -10.61 -2.18
C LYS A 17 -11.62 -9.81 -0.97
N ARG A 18 -12.41 -9.79 0.11
CA ARG A 18 -12.05 -9.06 1.34
C ARG A 18 -10.75 -9.59 1.94
N VAL A 19 -10.57 -10.91 2.02
CA VAL A 19 -9.35 -11.52 2.56
C VAL A 19 -8.13 -11.15 1.70
N GLN A 20 -8.22 -11.28 0.39
CA GLN A 20 -7.14 -10.92 -0.53
C GLN A 20 -6.78 -9.43 -0.45
N ASN A 21 -7.79 -8.55 -0.47
CA ASN A 21 -7.59 -7.12 -0.36
C ASN A 21 -7.00 -6.72 0.99
N GLN A 22 -7.42 -7.37 2.07
CA GLN A 22 -6.88 -7.13 3.40
C GLN A 22 -5.39 -7.49 3.48
N ALA A 23 -4.97 -8.61 2.87
CA ALA A 23 -3.57 -8.99 2.80
C ALA A 23 -2.73 -7.91 2.10
N VAL A 24 -3.14 -7.48 0.89
CA VAL A 24 -2.44 -6.42 0.14
C VAL A 24 -2.39 -5.10 0.91
N LEU A 25 -3.50 -4.70 1.54
CA LEU A 25 -3.55 -3.47 2.34
C LEU A 25 -2.65 -3.55 3.58
N SER A 26 -2.55 -4.72 4.21
CA SER A 26 -1.68 -4.94 5.37
C SER A 26 -0.21 -4.92 4.98
N GLU A 27 0.14 -5.49 3.83
CA GLU A 27 1.48 -5.47 3.26
C GLU A 27 1.93 -4.04 2.98
N LEU A 28 1.11 -3.25 2.28
CA LEU A 28 1.38 -1.83 2.00
C LEU A 28 1.64 -1.03 3.29
N LYS A 29 0.80 -1.22 4.31
CA LYS A 29 0.99 -0.55 5.61
C LYS A 29 2.27 -1.01 6.32
N THR A 30 2.63 -2.28 6.18
CA THR A 30 3.85 -2.83 6.78
C THR A 30 5.08 -2.23 6.12
N LEU A 31 5.10 -2.13 4.79
CA LEU A 31 6.18 -1.46 4.06
C LEU A 31 6.28 0.02 4.43
N GLU A 32 5.16 0.72 4.57
CA GLU A 32 5.15 2.11 5.06
C GLU A 32 5.77 2.24 6.45
N ARG A 33 5.42 1.33 7.38
CA ARG A 33 5.99 1.33 8.74
C ARG A 33 7.48 1.04 8.75
N LYS A 34 7.93 0.09 7.92
CA LYS A 34 9.35 -0.20 7.75
C LYS A 34 10.09 1.05 7.29
N LEU A 35 9.56 1.77 6.30
CA LEU A 35 10.15 3.01 5.81
C LEU A 35 10.30 4.07 6.92
N THR A 36 9.28 4.24 7.77
CA THR A 36 9.33 5.22 8.87
C THR A 36 10.23 4.82 10.04
N ALA A 37 10.58 3.52 10.15
CA ALA A 37 11.43 3.01 11.21
C ALA A 37 12.93 3.09 10.86
N LEU A 38 13.29 3.35 9.60
CA LEU A 38 14.70 3.51 9.22
C LEU A 38 15.29 4.77 9.84
N THR A 39 16.56 4.64 10.23
CA THR A 39 17.34 5.74 10.77
C THR A 39 18.06 6.49 9.63
N PRO A 40 18.57 7.72 9.87
CA PRO A 40 19.26 8.50 8.83
C PRO A 40 20.52 7.83 8.25
N LYS A 41 21.05 6.80 8.92
CA LYS A 41 22.25 6.06 8.49
C LYS A 41 21.97 5.08 7.34
N ASP A 42 20.71 4.72 7.11
CA ASP A 42 20.32 3.62 6.22
C ASP A 42 19.74 4.15 4.89
N ARG A 43 20.42 5.13 4.28
CA ARG A 43 19.90 5.87 3.13
C ARG A 43 19.67 5.00 1.89
N THR A 44 20.61 4.11 1.58
CA THR A 44 20.52 3.19 0.43
C THR A 44 19.34 2.23 0.58
N GLU A 45 19.11 1.75 1.81
CA GLU A 45 17.98 0.89 2.14
C GLU A 45 16.66 1.65 2.01
N ALA A 46 16.59 2.89 2.49
CA ALA A 46 15.41 3.74 2.35
C ALA A 46 15.04 4.00 0.88
N GLU A 47 16.03 4.28 0.01
CA GLU A 47 15.79 4.46 -1.43
C GLU A 47 15.25 3.19 -2.09
N SER A 48 15.80 2.02 -1.73
CA SER A 48 15.32 0.73 -2.23
C SER A 48 13.88 0.43 -1.77
N LEU A 49 13.55 0.75 -0.52
CA LEU A 49 12.22 0.58 0.05
C LEU A 49 11.20 1.52 -0.57
N VAL A 50 11.56 2.76 -0.89
CA VAL A 50 10.66 3.69 -1.58
C VAL A 50 10.33 3.18 -3.00
N ARG A 51 11.32 2.64 -3.73
CA ARG A 51 11.10 2.06 -5.07
C ARG A 51 10.17 0.86 -5.03
N THR A 52 10.40 -0.07 -4.10
CA THR A 52 9.54 -1.24 -3.92
C THR A 52 8.13 -0.82 -3.52
N LEU A 53 8.00 0.06 -2.53
CA LEU A 53 6.71 0.58 -2.07
C LEU A 53 5.92 1.26 -3.20
N ALA A 54 6.57 2.05 -4.06
CA ALA A 54 5.92 2.65 -5.22
C ALA A 54 5.36 1.59 -6.19
N SER A 55 6.13 0.55 -6.49
CA SER A 55 5.68 -0.57 -7.33
C SER A 55 4.48 -1.31 -6.73
N HIS A 56 4.49 -1.57 -5.42
CA HIS A 56 3.36 -2.21 -4.73
C HIS A 56 2.09 -1.34 -4.77
N TRP A 57 2.22 -0.02 -4.63
CA TRP A 57 1.07 0.88 -4.78
C TRP A 57 0.50 0.86 -6.20
N ASP A 58 1.35 0.88 -7.23
CA ASP A 58 0.91 0.83 -8.62
C ASP A 58 0.25 -0.51 -8.96
N ARG A 59 0.78 -1.62 -8.44
CA ARG A 59 0.14 -2.95 -8.56
C ARG A 59 -1.23 -2.99 -7.89
N ALA A 60 -1.38 -2.39 -6.71
CA ALA A 60 -2.66 -2.32 -6.00
C ALA A 60 -3.70 -1.45 -6.72
N VAL A 61 -3.26 -0.42 -7.46
CA VAL A 61 -4.12 0.38 -8.34
C VAL A 61 -4.57 -0.42 -9.55
N SER A 62 -3.65 -1.12 -10.23
CA SER A 62 -3.97 -1.99 -11.37
C SER A 62 -4.94 -3.10 -10.99
N ALA A 63 -4.80 -3.66 -9.77
CA ALA A 63 -5.73 -4.65 -9.21
C ALA A 63 -7.07 -4.05 -8.73
N LYS A 64 -7.29 -2.73 -8.88
CA LYS A 64 -8.48 -1.99 -8.43
C LYS A 64 -8.78 -2.09 -6.93
N ILE A 65 -7.76 -2.41 -6.12
CA ILE A 65 -7.87 -2.48 -4.66
C ILE A 65 -7.81 -1.08 -4.05
N VAL A 66 -7.00 -0.21 -4.65
CA VAL A 66 -6.74 1.16 -4.19
C VAL A 66 -7.09 2.16 -5.31
N PRO A 67 -7.80 3.26 -5.01
CA PRO A 67 -7.99 4.35 -5.96
C PRO A 67 -6.67 5.05 -6.30
N LYS A 68 -6.45 5.36 -7.58
CA LYS A 68 -5.23 6.03 -8.09
C LYS A 68 -4.81 7.25 -7.26
N ARG A 69 -5.74 8.16 -6.97
CA ARG A 69 -5.46 9.37 -6.16
C ARG A 69 -4.92 9.05 -4.76
N ARG A 70 -5.31 7.91 -4.16
CA ARG A 70 -4.79 7.49 -2.86
C ARG A 70 -3.33 7.03 -2.99
N ALA A 71 -3.03 6.24 -4.00
CA ALA A 71 -1.66 5.80 -4.30
C ALA A 71 -0.74 6.98 -4.62
N ASP A 72 -1.17 7.93 -5.45
CA ASP A 72 -0.37 9.10 -5.83
C ASP A 72 -0.01 9.96 -4.61
N ARG A 73 -0.96 10.21 -3.70
CA ARG A 73 -0.70 10.91 -2.44
C ARG A 73 0.32 10.17 -1.57
N LYS A 74 0.24 8.84 -1.51
CA LYS A 74 1.16 8.03 -0.71
C LYS A 74 2.58 8.06 -1.30
N LYS A 75 2.72 7.85 -2.61
CA LYS A 75 4.00 7.95 -3.34
C LYS A 75 4.65 9.33 -3.16
N SER A 76 3.87 10.40 -3.28
CA SER A 76 4.36 11.77 -3.06
C SER A 76 4.87 11.98 -1.63
N ARG A 77 4.13 11.53 -0.62
CA ARG A 77 4.55 11.67 0.79
C ARG A 77 5.81 10.88 1.11
N THR A 78 5.97 9.67 0.56
CA THR A 78 7.17 8.86 0.78
C THR A 78 8.39 9.46 0.07
N ALA A 79 8.21 10.07 -1.10
CA ALA A 79 9.28 10.81 -1.77
C ALA A 79 9.72 12.03 -0.97
N LEU A 80 8.77 12.80 -0.42
CA LEU A 80 9.07 13.93 0.47
C LEU A 80 9.76 13.49 1.78
N PHE A 81 9.43 12.32 2.30
CA PHE A 81 10.10 11.76 3.47
C PHE A 81 11.57 11.45 3.17
N LEU A 82 11.83 10.79 2.03
CA LEU A 82 13.19 10.50 1.56
C LEU A 82 14.00 11.78 1.31
N SER A 83 13.39 12.80 0.69
CA SER A 83 14.09 14.07 0.45
C SER A 83 14.47 14.77 1.75
N LYS A 84 13.60 14.72 2.78
CA LYS A 84 13.90 15.27 4.12
C LYS A 84 15.05 14.53 4.80
N LEU A 85 15.11 13.20 4.68
CA LEU A 85 16.25 12.43 5.15
C LEU A 85 17.56 12.83 4.43
N SER A 86 17.48 13.22 3.16
CA SER A 86 18.65 13.67 2.39
C SER A 86 19.09 15.10 2.70
N SER A 87 18.17 15.98 3.09
CA SER A 87 18.41 17.42 3.24
C SER A 87 18.78 17.85 4.66
N SER A 88 18.79 16.96 5.65
CA SER A 88 19.21 17.29 7.03
C SER A 88 20.73 17.10 7.24
N HIS A 89 21.53 17.45 6.23
CA HIS A 89 22.98 17.59 6.31
C HIS A 89 23.33 19.08 6.31
#